data_AF-A0A944PQQ0-F1
#
_entry.id   AF-A0A944PQQ0-F1
#
_cell.length_a   1.000
_cell.length_b   1.000
_cell.length_c   1.000
_cell.angle_alpha   90.00
_cell.angle_beta   90.00
_cell.angle_gamma   90.00
#
_symmetry.space_group_name_H-M   'P 1'
#
loop_
_entity.id
_entity.type
_entity.pdbx_description
1 polymer ?
#
loop_
_entity_poly.entity_id
_entity_poly.type
_entity_poly.pdbx_seq_one_letter_code
_entity_poly.pdbx_strand_id
1 'polypeptide(L)'
;MRTIGLAGATTKAIAREAGCSEAALYKYFANKEELFVQVLMERTPNAGPLMAALHAEPEEEGAGGAGEEALAEIARHAALFYADAMPMAASLFADPVLLTRHREGVQKIGSGPHVVLDALAGRLRREAEAGRLRPGADPQAAAALLLGACFQRAFFLHFSGEDVVQPVEEFAPAVARTVWAAIG
;
A
#
# COMPACT_ATOMS: atom_id res chain seq x y z
N MET A 1 10.58 -7.37 12.95
CA MET A 1 10.56 -6.67 11.63
C MET A 1 10.26 -5.18 11.78
N ARG A 2 9.22 -4.75 12.51
CA ARG A 2 8.92 -3.31 12.71
C ARG A 2 10.06 -2.51 13.35
N THR A 3 10.84 -3.12 14.25
CA THR A 3 11.92 -2.45 14.99
C THR A 3 13.31 -2.56 14.36
N ILE A 4 13.60 -3.66 13.65
CA ILE A 4 14.94 -3.98 13.12
C ILE A 4 14.98 -4.09 11.59
N GLY A 5 13.88 -3.72 10.92
CA GLY A 5 13.68 -3.92 9.48
C GLY A 5 13.65 -5.40 9.08
N LEU A 6 13.55 -5.64 7.77
CA LEU A 6 13.65 -6.97 7.18
C LEU A 6 15.08 -7.51 7.17
N ALA A 7 16.08 -6.65 7.00
CA ALA A 7 17.49 -7.04 6.97
C ALA A 7 17.91 -7.69 8.30
N GLY A 8 17.55 -7.07 9.44
CA GLY A 8 17.88 -7.59 10.77
C GLY A 8 17.05 -8.79 11.23
N ALA A 9 15.88 -9.02 10.62
CA ALA A 9 14.97 -10.11 11.00
C ALA A 9 15.36 -11.44 10.33
N THR A 10 16.39 -12.13 10.83
CA THR A 10 16.75 -13.47 10.31
C THR A 10 15.64 -14.50 10.55
N THR A 11 15.53 -15.51 9.69
CA THR A 11 14.58 -16.64 9.85
C THR A 11 14.75 -17.33 11.19
N LYS A 12 15.99 -17.54 11.65
CA LYS A 12 16.29 -18.03 13.01
C LYS A 12 15.75 -17.12 14.12
N ALA A 13 15.91 -15.80 14.00
CA ALA A 13 15.39 -14.86 14.98
C ALA A 13 13.86 -14.82 15.00
N ILE A 14 13.24 -14.90 13.81
CA ILE A 14 11.78 -14.98 13.66
C ILE A 14 11.25 -16.26 14.30
N ALA A 15 11.86 -17.42 14.03
CA ALA A 15 11.44 -18.70 14.58
C ALA A 15 11.53 -18.72 16.10
N ARG A 16 12.64 -18.18 16.65
CA ARG A 16 12.83 -18.03 18.10
C ARG A 16 11.74 -17.18 18.74
N GLU A 17 11.44 -16.03 18.16
CA GLU A 17 10.39 -15.12 18.66
C GLU A 17 9.00 -15.76 18.55
N ALA A 18 8.74 -16.52 17.49
CA ALA A 18 7.49 -17.24 17.26
C ALA A 18 7.36 -18.54 18.08
N GLY A 19 8.39 -18.93 18.85
CA GLY A 19 8.39 -20.17 19.62
C GLY A 19 8.38 -21.43 18.76
N CYS A 20 8.85 -21.38 17.52
CA CYS A 20 8.86 -22.50 16.58
C CYS A 20 10.28 -22.80 16.04
N SER A 21 10.41 -23.90 15.29
CA SER A 21 11.67 -24.22 14.61
C SER A 21 11.79 -23.46 13.29
N GLU A 22 13.03 -23.19 12.86
CA GLU A 22 13.27 -22.56 11.55
C GLU A 22 12.75 -23.44 10.40
N ALA A 23 12.82 -24.77 10.54
CA ALA A 23 12.22 -25.71 9.59
C ALA A 23 10.69 -25.59 9.51
N ALA A 24 10.01 -25.24 10.62
CA ALA A 24 8.57 -25.01 10.60
C ALA A 24 8.21 -23.76 9.76
N LEU A 25 9.03 -22.71 9.77
CA LEU A 25 8.83 -21.56 8.88
C LEU A 25 8.95 -21.97 7.41
N TYR A 26 9.98 -22.76 7.06
CA TYR A 26 10.18 -23.23 5.69
C TYR A 26 9.09 -24.15 5.15
N LYS A 27 8.25 -24.73 6.04
CA LYS A 27 7.07 -25.49 5.61
C LYS A 27 5.99 -24.59 5.00
N TYR A 28 5.90 -23.33 5.44
CA TYR A 28 4.85 -22.40 5.02
C TYR A 28 5.36 -21.33 4.06
N PHE A 29 6.64 -20.99 4.12
CA PHE A 29 7.24 -19.92 3.34
C PHE A 29 8.53 -20.42 2.70
N ALA A 30 8.65 -20.28 1.39
CA ALA A 30 9.85 -20.69 0.66
C ALA A 30 11.09 -19.87 1.07
N ASN A 31 10.89 -18.62 1.50
CA ASN A 31 11.96 -17.73 1.96
C ASN A 31 11.42 -16.62 2.88
N LYS A 32 12.33 -15.82 3.42
CA LYS A 32 12.01 -14.69 4.30
C LYS A 32 11.22 -13.59 3.59
N GLU A 33 11.48 -13.38 2.30
CA GLU A 33 10.85 -12.34 1.50
C GLU A 33 9.37 -12.64 1.27
N GLU A 34 9.01 -13.90 1.04
CA GLU A 34 7.62 -14.37 0.98
C GLU A 34 6.91 -14.18 2.33
N LEU A 35 7.55 -14.61 3.43
CA LEU A 35 7.04 -14.38 4.78
C LEU A 35 6.79 -12.89 5.04
N PHE A 36 7.70 -12.03 4.61
CA PHE A 36 7.57 -10.58 4.75
C PHE A 36 6.34 -10.04 4.02
N VAL A 37 6.09 -10.47 2.78
CA VAL A 37 4.91 -10.04 2.01
C VAL A 37 3.62 -10.49 2.67
N GLN A 38 3.59 -11.74 3.15
CA GLN A 38 2.42 -12.26 3.87
C GLN A 38 2.18 -11.49 5.17
N VAL A 39 3.24 -11.15 5.92
CA VAL A 39 3.11 -10.30 7.11
C VAL A 39 2.56 -8.91 6.73
N LEU A 40 3.03 -8.30 5.64
CA LEU A 40 2.50 -7.00 5.20
C LEU A 40 1.00 -7.09 4.87
N MET A 41 0.56 -8.14 4.18
CA MET A 41 -0.83 -8.29 3.74
C MET A 41 -1.77 -8.76 4.87
N GLU A 42 -1.31 -9.65 5.74
CA GLU A 42 -2.17 -10.27 6.77
C GLU A 42 -2.10 -9.59 8.13
N ARG A 43 -1.00 -8.90 8.45
CA ARG A 43 -0.73 -8.38 9.80
C ARG A 43 -0.66 -6.87 9.89
N THR A 44 -0.76 -6.17 8.76
CA THR A 44 -0.91 -4.72 8.75
C THR A 44 -2.40 -4.36 8.84
N PRO A 45 -2.85 -3.64 9.88
CA PRO A 45 -4.27 -3.36 10.10
C PRO A 45 -4.99 -2.77 8.89
N ASN A 46 -4.29 -1.98 8.08
CA ASN A 46 -4.86 -1.27 6.94
C ASN A 46 -4.70 -1.98 5.59
N ALA A 47 -4.05 -3.15 5.52
CA ALA A 47 -3.92 -3.89 4.26
C ALA A 47 -5.27 -4.45 3.77
N GLY A 48 -6.00 -5.17 4.63
CA GLY A 48 -7.34 -5.70 4.30
C GLY A 48 -8.33 -4.61 3.92
N PRO A 49 -8.50 -3.55 4.74
CA PRO A 49 -9.38 -2.44 4.40
C PRO A 49 -8.99 -1.69 3.12
N LEU A 50 -7.70 -1.50 2.85
CA LEU A 50 -7.23 -0.92 1.59
C LEU A 50 -7.66 -1.78 0.39
N MET A 51 -7.42 -3.09 0.46
CA MET A 51 -7.81 -4.01 -0.61
C MET A 51 -9.33 -4.03 -0.80
N ALA A 52 -10.11 -3.99 0.28
CA ALA A 52 -11.56 -3.88 0.20
C ALA A 52 -12.01 -2.60 -0.52
N ALA A 53 -11.42 -1.45 -0.17
CA ALA A 53 -11.75 -0.16 -0.80
C ALA A 53 -11.34 -0.11 -2.29
N LEU A 54 -10.21 -0.72 -2.66
CA LEU A 54 -9.74 -0.79 -4.06
C LEU A 54 -10.62 -1.68 -4.95
N HIS A 55 -11.21 -2.72 -4.36
CA HIS A 55 -12.06 -3.68 -5.06
C HIS A 55 -13.55 -3.46 -4.86
N ALA A 56 -13.94 -2.44 -4.09
CA ALA A 56 -15.34 -2.05 -3.94
C ALA A 56 -15.92 -1.69 -5.32
N GLU A 57 -17.10 -2.22 -5.60
CA GLU A 57 -17.84 -1.85 -6.80
C GLU A 57 -18.29 -0.39 -6.70
N PRO A 58 -18.36 0.33 -7.84
CA PRO A 58 -18.94 1.66 -7.86
C PRO A 58 -20.37 1.64 -7.34
N GLU A 59 -20.73 2.58 -6.47
CA GLU A 59 -22.14 2.75 -6.09
C GLU A 59 -22.97 3.15 -7.32
N GLU A 60 -24.18 2.59 -7.41
CA GLU A 60 -25.14 2.97 -8.46
C GLU A 60 -25.61 4.43 -8.28
N GLU A 61 -25.97 5.04 -9.42
CA GLU A 61 -26.29 6.45 -9.66
C GLU A 61 -26.99 7.21 -8.51
N GLY A 62 -26.49 8.42 -8.18
CA GLY A 62 -27.29 9.42 -7.46
C GLY A 62 -26.55 10.38 -6.52
N ALA A 63 -25.32 10.07 -6.08
CA ALA A 63 -24.57 10.92 -5.15
C ALA A 63 -23.40 11.61 -5.87
N GLY A 64 -23.61 12.88 -6.26
CA GLY A 64 -22.49 13.75 -6.61
C GLY A 64 -21.55 13.84 -5.41
N GLY A 65 -20.39 13.19 -5.48
CA GLY A 65 -19.43 13.07 -4.37
C GLY A 65 -18.94 11.64 -4.10
N ALA A 66 -19.66 10.60 -4.51
CA ALA A 66 -19.32 9.21 -4.20
C ALA A 66 -17.92 8.79 -4.69
N GLY A 67 -17.48 9.32 -5.84
CA GLY A 67 -16.13 9.07 -6.36
C GLY A 67 -15.03 9.71 -5.53
N GLU A 68 -15.23 10.95 -5.06
CA GLU A 68 -14.30 11.65 -4.18
C GLU A 68 -14.19 10.97 -2.82
N GLU A 69 -15.33 10.62 -2.22
CA GLU A 69 -15.39 9.92 -0.92
C GLU A 69 -14.69 8.56 -1.00
N ALA A 70 -14.90 7.81 -2.09
CA ALA A 70 -14.19 6.56 -2.30
C ALA A 70 -12.67 6.76 -2.42
N LEU A 71 -12.21 7.82 -3.10
CA LEU A 71 -10.78 8.14 -3.15
C LEU A 71 -10.23 8.58 -1.78
N ALA A 72 -11.02 9.28 -0.97
CA ALA A 72 -10.64 9.67 0.38
C ALA A 72 -10.44 8.44 1.28
N GLU A 73 -11.34 7.46 1.20
CA GLU A 73 -11.22 6.23 1.97
C GLU A 73 -10.01 5.39 1.53
N ILE A 74 -9.77 5.29 0.22
CA ILE A 74 -8.57 4.64 -0.33
C ILE A 74 -7.31 5.37 0.15
N ALA A 75 -7.27 6.70 0.09
CA ALA A 75 -6.13 7.49 0.53
C ALA A 75 -5.84 7.32 2.02
N ARG A 76 -6.89 7.28 2.85
CA ARG A 76 -6.77 7.05 4.30
C ARG A 76 -6.11 5.71 4.60
N HIS A 77 -6.64 4.63 4.02
CA HIS A 77 -6.10 3.29 4.22
C HIS A 77 -4.71 3.11 3.61
N ALA A 78 -4.45 3.68 2.44
CA ALA A 78 -3.12 3.65 1.81
C ALA A 78 -2.08 4.39 2.67
N ALA A 79 -2.41 5.59 3.17
CA ALA A 79 -1.50 6.37 4.02
C ALA A 79 -1.15 5.63 5.31
N LEU A 80 -2.12 5.00 5.96
CA LEU A 80 -1.89 4.20 7.17
C LEU A 80 -1.12 2.91 6.87
N PHE A 81 -1.45 2.21 5.78
CA PHE A 81 -0.73 1.02 5.34
C PHE A 81 0.74 1.34 5.06
N TYR A 82 1.04 2.42 4.35
CA TYR A 82 2.42 2.82 4.08
C TYR A 82 3.16 3.25 5.36
N ALA A 83 2.49 3.93 6.29
CA ALA A 83 3.07 4.27 7.58
C ALA A 83 3.48 3.00 8.37
N ASP A 84 2.66 1.95 8.36
CA ASP A 84 2.99 0.68 9.02
C ASP A 84 4.09 -0.12 8.29
N ALA A 85 4.04 -0.13 6.96
CA ALA A 85 4.93 -0.94 6.13
C ALA A 85 6.35 -0.35 6.02
N MET A 86 6.48 0.98 6.04
CA MET A 86 7.74 1.66 5.74
C MET A 86 8.90 1.28 6.66
N PRO A 87 8.78 1.23 8.00
CA PRO A 87 9.87 0.81 8.88
C PRO A 87 10.35 -0.62 8.62
N MET A 88 9.43 -1.49 8.19
CA MET A 88 9.77 -2.88 7.87
C MET A 88 10.51 -2.98 6.53
N ALA A 89 10.09 -2.19 5.53
CA ALA A 89 10.65 -2.17 4.18
C ALA A 89 11.92 -1.32 4.05
N ALA A 90 12.14 -0.32 4.91
CA ALA A 90 13.23 0.65 4.78
C ALA A 90 14.60 -0.01 4.61
N SER A 91 14.87 -1.10 5.36
CA SER A 91 16.14 -1.83 5.27
C SER A 91 16.39 -2.50 3.91
N LEU A 92 15.35 -2.74 3.10
CA LEU A 92 15.52 -3.27 1.73
C LEU A 92 16.36 -2.32 0.88
N PHE A 93 16.17 -1.02 1.03
CA PHE A 93 16.87 -0.01 0.22
C PHE A 93 18.33 0.19 0.63
N ALA A 94 18.74 -0.32 1.79
CA ALA A 94 20.13 -0.29 2.25
C ALA A 94 21.00 -1.43 1.70
N ASP A 95 20.38 -2.48 1.14
CA ASP A 95 21.08 -3.66 0.60
C ASP A 95 20.53 -4.03 -0.80
N PRO A 96 21.27 -3.74 -1.88
CA PRO A 96 20.85 -4.04 -3.26
C PRO A 96 20.60 -5.53 -3.54
N VAL A 97 21.30 -6.43 -2.84
CA VAL A 97 21.13 -7.88 -3.00
C VAL A 97 19.82 -8.30 -2.35
N LEU A 98 19.54 -7.80 -1.14
CA LEU A 98 18.27 -8.03 -0.46
C LEU A 98 17.09 -7.48 -1.27
N LEU A 99 17.21 -6.27 -1.82
CA LEU A 99 16.18 -5.68 -2.67
C LEU A 99 15.93 -6.51 -3.94
N THR A 100 16.98 -7.05 -4.54
CA THR A 100 16.85 -7.92 -5.73
C THR A 100 16.14 -9.22 -5.37
N ARG A 101 16.53 -9.89 -4.29
CA ARG A 101 15.85 -11.11 -3.80
C ARG A 101 14.39 -10.85 -3.46
N HIS A 102 14.09 -9.73 -2.84
CA HIS A 102 12.71 -9.33 -2.54
C HIS A 102 11.90 -9.17 -3.83
N ARG A 103 12.43 -8.45 -4.83
CA ARG A 103 11.79 -8.29 -6.14
C ARG A 103 11.51 -9.62 -6.83
N GLU A 104 12.49 -10.51 -6.86
CA GLU A 104 12.31 -11.87 -7.44
C GLU A 104 11.29 -12.70 -6.66
N GLY A 105 11.29 -12.59 -5.33
CA GLY A 105 10.35 -13.28 -4.44
C GLY A 105 8.91 -12.85 -4.69
N VAL A 106 8.64 -11.53 -4.72
CA VAL A 106 7.28 -11.01 -4.96
C VAL A 106 6.78 -11.31 -6.37
N GLN A 107 7.67 -11.28 -7.37
CA GLN A 107 7.31 -11.62 -8.75
C GLN A 107 6.84 -13.07 -8.88
N LYS A 108 7.49 -14.01 -8.20
CA LYS A 108 7.12 -15.44 -8.24
C LYS A 108 5.72 -15.73 -7.71
N ILE A 109 5.21 -14.89 -6.81
CA ILE A 109 3.89 -15.04 -6.21
C ILE A 109 2.86 -14.06 -6.81
N GLY A 110 3.19 -13.38 -7.91
CA GLY A 110 2.29 -12.44 -8.58
C GLY A 110 1.92 -11.22 -7.71
N SER A 111 2.79 -10.85 -6.77
CA SER A 111 2.57 -9.76 -5.83
C SER A 111 3.61 -8.65 -5.99
N GLY A 112 3.47 -7.59 -5.21
CA GLY A 112 4.45 -6.54 -5.09
C GLY A 112 3.83 -5.14 -4.98
N PRO A 113 4.67 -4.10 -4.89
CA PRO A 113 4.21 -2.72 -4.70
C PRO A 113 3.28 -2.22 -5.81
N HIS A 114 3.37 -2.80 -7.01
CA HIS A 114 2.55 -2.44 -8.17
C HIS A 114 1.07 -2.85 -8.03
N VAL A 115 0.75 -3.88 -7.22
CA VAL A 115 -0.62 -4.41 -7.09
C VAL A 115 -1.63 -3.36 -6.63
N VAL A 116 -1.24 -2.52 -5.67
CA VAL A 116 -2.09 -1.44 -5.14
C VAL A 116 -2.36 -0.37 -6.22
N LEU A 117 -1.33 -0.04 -7.00
CA LEU A 117 -1.42 0.91 -8.11
C LEU A 117 -2.34 0.38 -9.21
N ASP A 118 -2.12 -0.87 -9.63
CA ASP A 118 -2.88 -1.49 -10.70
C ASP A 118 -4.35 -1.67 -10.32
N ALA A 119 -4.64 -1.98 -9.05
CA ALA A 119 -6.00 -2.06 -8.54
C ALA A 119 -6.71 -0.71 -8.58
N LEU A 120 -6.07 0.37 -8.11
CA LEU A 120 -6.66 1.71 -8.14
C LEU A 120 -6.85 2.22 -9.57
N ALA A 121 -5.84 2.05 -10.42
CA ALA A 121 -5.93 2.40 -11.83
C ALA A 121 -7.03 1.60 -12.53
N GLY A 122 -7.20 0.32 -12.19
CA GLY A 122 -8.27 -0.54 -12.67
C GLY A 122 -9.65 -0.05 -12.24
N ARG A 123 -9.80 0.38 -10.99
CA ARG A 123 -11.03 0.99 -10.49
C ARG A 123 -11.36 2.28 -11.27
N LEU A 124 -10.40 3.19 -11.39
CA LEU A 124 -10.57 4.45 -12.12
C LEU A 124 -10.85 4.24 -13.62
N ARG A 125 -10.33 3.17 -14.23
CA ARG A 125 -10.70 2.77 -15.60
C ARG A 125 -12.18 2.38 -15.70
N ARG A 126 -12.70 1.62 -14.74
CA ARG A 126 -14.14 1.27 -14.69
C ARG A 126 -15.02 2.53 -14.51
N GLU A 127 -14.57 3.50 -13.71
CA GLU A 127 -15.22 4.81 -13.59
C GLU A 127 -15.26 5.57 -14.92
N ALA A 128 -14.14 5.55 -15.67
CA ALA A 128 -14.06 6.18 -16.99
C ALA A 128 -14.98 5.51 -18.01
N GLU A 129 -14.99 4.18 -18.05
CA GLU A 129 -15.86 3.38 -18.93
C GLU A 129 -17.35 3.61 -18.64
N ALA A 130 -17.69 3.87 -17.38
CA ALA A 130 -19.04 4.23 -16.95
C ALA A 130 -19.39 5.71 -17.16
N GLY A 131 -18.50 6.51 -17.77
CA GLY A 131 -18.75 7.93 -18.06
C GLY A 131 -18.72 8.85 -16.83
N ARG A 132 -18.16 8.39 -15.70
CA ARG A 132 -18.09 9.16 -14.44
C ARG A 132 -16.84 10.02 -14.31
N LEU A 133 -15.86 9.87 -15.22
CA LEU A 133 -14.68 10.72 -15.31
C LEU A 133 -14.76 11.65 -16.51
N ARG A 134 -14.11 12.81 -16.42
CA ARG A 134 -14.02 13.76 -17.53
C ARG A 134 -13.31 13.17 -18.75
N PRO A 135 -13.65 13.63 -19.98
CA PRO A 135 -12.92 13.25 -21.18
C PRO A 135 -11.41 13.54 -21.07
N GLY A 136 -10.59 12.53 -21.38
CA GLY A 136 -9.13 12.65 -21.32
C GLY A 136 -8.54 12.55 -19.91
N ALA A 137 -9.32 12.15 -18.90
CA ALA A 137 -8.75 11.70 -17.62
C ALA A 137 -7.75 10.56 -17.84
N ASP A 138 -6.65 10.57 -17.07
CA ASP A 138 -5.67 9.49 -17.05
C ASP A 138 -5.77 8.73 -15.72
N PRO A 139 -6.46 7.57 -15.69
CA PRO A 139 -6.60 6.73 -14.51
C PRO A 139 -5.27 6.30 -13.89
N GLN A 140 -4.24 6.06 -14.71
CA GLN A 140 -2.95 5.59 -14.23
C GLN A 140 -2.20 6.72 -13.53
N ALA A 141 -2.19 7.91 -14.13
CA ALA A 141 -1.58 9.09 -13.53
C ALA A 141 -2.29 9.50 -12.23
N ALA A 142 -3.62 9.48 -12.21
CA ALA A 142 -4.39 9.79 -11.01
C ALA A 142 -4.11 8.80 -9.86
N ALA A 143 -4.06 7.50 -10.16
CA ALA A 143 -3.72 6.48 -9.18
C ALA A 143 -2.30 6.68 -8.63
N ALA A 144 -1.34 6.96 -9.51
CA ALA A 144 0.06 7.21 -9.13
C ALA A 144 0.20 8.45 -8.25
N LEU A 145 -0.52 9.54 -8.55
CA LEU A 145 -0.49 10.77 -7.75
C LEU A 145 -1.10 10.55 -6.35
N LEU A 146 -2.24 9.87 -6.26
CA LEU A 146 -2.90 9.60 -4.97
C LEU A 146 -2.01 8.72 -4.07
N LEU A 147 -1.57 7.57 -4.59
CA LEU A 147 -0.76 6.62 -3.83
C LEU A 147 0.65 7.16 -3.56
N GLY A 148 1.21 7.90 -4.51
CA GLY A 148 2.49 8.60 -4.35
C GLY A 148 2.45 9.61 -3.21
N ALA A 149 1.39 10.41 -3.11
CA ALA A 149 1.20 11.32 -1.98
C ALA A 149 1.08 10.58 -0.65
N CYS A 150 0.36 9.45 -0.61
CA CYS A 150 0.24 8.61 0.59
C CYS A 150 1.61 8.04 1.02
N PHE A 151 2.41 7.56 0.05
CA PHE A 151 3.76 7.07 0.28
C PHE A 151 4.71 8.18 0.76
N GLN A 152 4.66 9.35 0.14
CA GLN A 152 5.44 10.53 0.54
C GLN A 152 5.10 10.98 1.97
N ARG A 153 3.82 10.94 2.34
CA ARG A 153 3.40 11.22 3.72
C ARG A 153 4.05 10.25 4.71
N ALA A 154 4.03 8.95 4.42
CA ALA A 154 4.70 7.95 5.27
C ALA A 154 6.22 8.19 5.35
N PHE A 155 6.84 8.58 4.23
CA PHE A 155 8.26 8.96 4.22
C PHE A 155 8.54 10.14 5.17
N PHE A 156 7.80 11.24 5.08
CA PHE A 156 8.01 12.39 5.97
C PHE A 156 7.72 12.06 7.43
N LEU A 157 6.67 11.27 7.71
CA LEU A 157 6.35 10.82 9.06
C LEU A 157 7.56 10.12 9.73
N HIS A 158 8.19 9.18 9.02
CA HIS A 158 9.31 8.40 9.57
C HIS A 158 10.67 9.11 9.46
N PHE A 159 10.86 9.92 8.43
CA PHE A 159 12.14 10.58 8.18
C PHE A 159 12.30 11.89 8.93
N SER A 160 11.21 12.64 9.12
CA SER A 160 11.22 14.02 9.64
C SER A 160 10.39 14.22 10.90
N GLY A 161 9.52 13.27 11.26
CA GLY A 161 8.69 13.33 12.48
C GLY A 161 7.20 13.51 12.17
N GLU A 162 6.37 13.31 13.20
CA GLU A 162 4.92 13.42 13.08
C GLU A 162 4.45 14.87 12.89
N ASP A 163 5.19 15.83 13.44
CA ASP A 163 4.89 17.27 13.38
C ASP A 163 4.98 17.87 11.97
N VAL A 164 5.66 17.21 11.04
CA VAL A 164 5.79 17.66 9.65
C VAL A 164 4.72 17.12 8.71
N VAL A 165 3.86 16.21 9.17
CA VAL A 165 2.78 15.63 8.37
C VAL A 165 1.42 16.01 8.92
N GLN A 166 0.47 16.24 8.02
CA GLN A 166 -0.92 16.44 8.43
C GLN A 166 -1.50 15.15 9.02
N PRO A 167 -2.40 15.24 10.01
CA PRO A 167 -3.21 14.11 10.46
C PRO A 167 -3.89 13.42 9.26
N VAL A 168 -3.99 12.08 9.30
CA VAL A 168 -4.52 11.33 8.15
C VAL A 168 -5.95 11.75 7.78
N GLU A 169 -6.75 12.12 8.78
CA GLU A 169 -8.12 12.56 8.63
C GLU A 169 -8.26 13.93 7.93
N GLU A 170 -7.21 14.74 7.93
CA GLU A 170 -7.15 15.99 7.16
C GLU A 170 -6.51 15.77 5.78
N PHE A 171 -5.46 14.96 5.74
CA PHE A 171 -4.69 14.67 4.54
C PHE A 171 -5.51 13.92 3.48
N ALA A 172 -6.16 12.82 3.87
CA ALA A 172 -6.85 11.92 2.96
C ALA A 172 -7.97 12.60 2.15
N PRO A 173 -8.91 13.34 2.76
CA PRO A 173 -9.93 14.05 1.98
C PRO A 173 -9.34 15.19 1.15
N ALA A 174 -8.26 15.85 1.59
CA ALA A 174 -7.63 16.93 0.83
C ALA A 174 -6.96 16.43 -0.46
N VAL A 175 -6.20 15.33 -0.39
CA VAL A 175 -5.57 14.74 -1.57
C VAL A 175 -6.61 14.13 -2.51
N ALA A 176 -7.65 13.50 -1.97
CA ALA A 176 -8.75 12.94 -2.75
C ALA A 176 -9.50 14.03 -3.53
N ARG A 177 -9.88 15.13 -2.88
CA ARG A 177 -10.46 16.32 -3.55
C ARG A 177 -9.60 16.83 -4.69
N THR A 178 -8.29 16.92 -4.47
CA THR A 178 -7.35 17.45 -5.47
C THR A 178 -7.26 16.54 -6.69
N VAL A 179 -7.17 15.23 -6.47
CA VAL A 179 -7.13 14.24 -7.56
C VAL A 179 -8.48 14.19 -8.27
N TRP A 180 -9.59 14.16 -7.52
CA TRP A 180 -10.94 14.12 -8.08
C TRP A 180 -11.24 15.36 -8.92
N ALA A 181 -10.91 16.57 -8.46
CA ALA A 181 -11.06 17.79 -9.27
C ALA A 181 -10.28 17.74 -10.59
N ALA A 182 -9.23 16.92 -10.68
CA ALA A 182 -8.45 16.73 -11.89
C ALA A 182 -8.98 15.62 -12.82
N ILE A 183 -9.93 14.78 -12.40
CA ILE A 183 -10.42 13.64 -13.22
C ILE A 183 -11.93 13.47 -13.26
N GLY A 184 -12.67 13.97 -12.27
CA GLY A 184 -14.14 13.92 -12.21
C GLY A 184 -14.80 15.07 -12.95
#